data_AF-A0AA41T9J3-F1
#
_entry.id   AF-A0AA41T9J3-F1
#
_cell.length_a   1.000
_cell.length_b   1.000
_cell.length_c   1.000
_cell.angle_alpha   90.00
_cell.angle_beta   90.00
_cell.angle_gamma   90.00
#
_symmetry.space_group_name_H-M   'P 1'
#
loop_
_entity.id
_entity.type
_entity.pdbx_description
1 polymer ?
#
loop_
_entity_poly.entity_id
_entity_poly.type
_entity_poly.pdbx_seq_one_letter_code
_entity_poly.pdbx_strand_id
1 'polypeptide(L)' 'MEYILSPSCVSLKRCTGCCGDEDLHCLPVETTNVTMQILKIPPEGPPSYVELKFSQHVRCECR' A
#
# COMPACT_ATOMS: atom_id res chain seq x y z
N MET A 1 23.02 -5.50 -2.11
CA MET A 1 22.64 -5.63 -3.52
C MET A 1 21.24 -5.07 -3.65
N GLU A 2 21.07 -3.94 -4.34
CA GLU A 2 19.80 -3.23 -4.45
C GLU A 2 19.10 -3.58 -5.76
N TYR A 3 17.77 -3.59 -5.78
CA TYR A 3 16.94 -3.85 -6.96
C TYR A 3 15.96 -2.71 -7.16
N ILE A 4 15.60 -2.46 -8.41
CA ILE A 4 14.60 -1.46 -8.77
C ILE A 4 13.25 -2.18 -8.88
N LEU A 5 12.21 -1.57 -8.33
CA LEU A 5 10.82 -1.99 -8.51
C LEU A 5 10.15 -1.08 -9.53
N SER A 6 9.45 -1.67 -10.51
CA SER A 6 8.67 -0.96 -11.50
C SER A 6 7.22 -1.49 -11.53
N PRO A 7 6.21 -0.65 -11.26
CA PRO A 7 6.34 0.73 -10.81
C PRO A 7 7.02 0.82 -9.43
N SER A 8 7.68 1.94 -9.16
CA SER A 8 8.34 2.19 -7.88
C SER A 8 7.38 2.56 -6.75
N CYS A 9 6.15 2.94 -7.10
CA CYS A 9 5.07 3.23 -6.17
C CYS A 9 3.79 2.48 -6.60
N VAL A 10 2.91 2.22 -5.63
CA VAL A 10 1.61 1.59 -5.85
C VAL A 10 0.52 2.41 -5.18
N SER A 11 -0.69 2.38 -5.76
CA SER A 11 -1.85 3.04 -5.17
C SER A 11 -2.52 2.12 -4.16
N LEU A 12 -2.66 2.57 -2.91
CA LEU A 12 -3.33 1.84 -1.84
C LEU A 12 -4.37 2.75 -1.20
N LYS A 13 -5.57 2.21 -0.93
CA LYS A 13 -6.57 2.93 -0.13
C LYS A 13 -6.08 3.03 1.32
N ARG A 14 -6.00 4.27 1.81
CA ARG A 14 -5.69 4.59 3.19
C ARG A 14 -6.74 5.56 3.71
N CYS A 15 -7.06 5.43 4.99
CA CYS A 15 -7.94 6.35 5.68
C CYS A 15 -7.26 7.72 5.69
N THR A 16 -8.03 8.75 5.37
CA THR A 16 -7.59 10.13 5.31
C THR A 16 -8.81 11.02 5.49
N GLY A 17 -8.59 12.32 5.69
CA GLY A 17 -9.63 13.30 5.98
C GLY A 17 -9.67 13.71 7.44
N CYS A 18 -10.52 14.69 7.72
CA CYS A 18 -10.77 15.23 9.05
C CYS A 18 -12.03 14.61 9.66
N CYS A 19 -12.08 14.62 11.00
CA CYS A 19 -13.27 14.31 11.77
C CYS A 19 -13.98 15.61 12.15
N GLY A 20 -15.23 15.51 12.62
CA GLY A 20 -16.00 16.68 13.08
C GLY A 20 -15.52 17.24 14.43
N ASP A 21 -14.61 16.53 15.09
CA ASP A 21 -13.98 16.89 16.35
C ASP A 21 -12.46 16.80 16.16
N GLU A 22 -11.73 17.82 16.61
CA GLU A 22 -10.27 17.93 16.48
C GLU A 22 -9.52 16.94 17.38
N ASP A 23 -10.19 16.41 18.42
CA ASP A 23 -9.64 15.37 19.29
C ASP A 23 -9.74 13.97 18.66
N LEU A 24 -10.45 13.82 17.53
CA LEU A 24 -10.66 12.55 16.82
C LEU A 24 -9.84 12.46 15.53
N HIS A 25 -9.37 11.24 15.23
CA HIS A 25 -8.64 10.96 14.00
C HIS A 25 -9.34 9.91 13.13
N CYS A 26 -9.19 10.03 11.81
CA CYS A 26 -9.73 9.06 10.86
C CYS A 26 -8.82 7.81 10.80
N LEU A 27 -9.22 6.75 11.47
CA LEU A 27 -8.41 5.52 11.65
C LEU A 27 -9.06 4.31 10.96
N PRO A 28 -8.25 3.34 10.47
CA PRO A 28 -8.78 2.10 9.93
C PRO A 28 -9.37 1.21 11.01
N VAL A 29 -10.58 0.71 10.77
CA VAL A 29 -11.22 -0.32 11.62
C VAL A 29 -11.30 -1.68 10.94
N GLU A 30 -11.08 -1.71 9.62
CA GLU A 30 -11.03 -2.93 8.81
C GLU A 30 -10.00 -2.78 7.69
N THR A 31 -9.19 -3.82 7.50
CA THR A 31 -8.16 -3.87 6.46
C THR A 31 -8.23 -5.18 5.68
N THR A 32 -7.76 -5.16 4.44
CA THR A 32 -7.62 -6.34 3.59
C THR A 32 -6.29 -6.32 2.85
N ASN A 33 -5.81 -7.49 2.44
CA ASN A 33 -4.58 -7.60 1.65
C ASN A 33 -4.92 -7.61 0.15
N VAL A 34 -4.25 -6.74 -0.60
CA VAL A 34 -4.28 -6.73 -2.07
C VAL A 34 -2.95 -7.24 -2.58
N THR A 35 -3.00 -8.15 -3.56
CA THR A 35 -1.80 -8.67 -4.21
C THR A 35 -1.60 -7.92 -5.53
N MET A 36 -0.39 -7.43 -5.77
CA MET A 36 -0.03 -6.71 -6.99
C MET A 36 1.20 -7.35 -7.62
N GLN A 37 1.20 -7.39 -8.95
CA GLN A 37 2.36 -7.82 -9.72
C GLN A 37 3.27 -6.63 -9.97
N ILE A 38 4.51 -6.74 -9.51
CA ILE A 38 5.54 -5.69 -9.62
C ILE A 38 6.73 -6.26 -10.38
N LEU A 39 7.28 -5.49 -11.31
CA LEU A 39 8.49 -5.88 -12.02
C LEU A 39 9.70 -5.61 -11.12
N LYS A 40 10.43 -6.66 -10.78
CA LYS A 40 11.70 -6.60 -10.04
C LYS A 40 12.85 -6.65 -11.03
N ILE A 41 13.66 -5.60 -11.03
CA ILE A 41 14.82 -5.43 -11.92
C ILE A 41 16.09 -5.55 -11.06
N PRO A 42 16.80 -6.69 -11.10
CA PRO A 42 18.08 -6.85 -10.42
C PRO A 42 19.20 -6.08 -11.15
N PRO A 43 20.34 -5.83 -10.49
CA PRO A 43 21.49 -5.17 -11.14
C PRO A 43 22.13 -6.07 -12.21
N GLU A 44 22.06 -7.39 -12.03
CA GLU A 44 22.52 -8.40 -12.98
C GLU A 44 21.43 -9.45 -13.16
N GLY A 45 21.23 -9.90 -14.40
CA GLY A 45 20.21 -10.90 -14.75
C GLY A 45 18.91 -10.30 -15.27
N PRO A 46 17.95 -11.16 -15.69
CA PRO A 46 16.72 -10.72 -16.31
C PRO A 46 15.72 -10.15 -15.27
N PRO A 47 14.87 -9.19 -15.68
CA PRO A 47 13.78 -8.72 -14.83
C PRO A 47 12.71 -9.81 -14.69
N SER A 48 11.99 -9.79 -13.57
CA SER A 48 10.94 -10.78 -13.27
C SER A 48 9.74 -10.13 -12.59
N TYR A 49 8.54 -10.64 -12.88
CA TYR A 49 7.34 -10.23 -12.16
C TYR A 49 7.26 -10.98 -10.83
N VAL A 50 7.07 -10.23 -9.76
CA VAL A 50 6.88 -10.76 -8.40
C VAL A 50 5.54 -10.30 -7.85
N GLU A 51 4.88 -11.16 -7.09
CA GLU A 51 3.66 -10.82 -6.37
C GLU A 51 4.01 -10.25 -5.00
N LEU A 52 3.63 -8.99 -4.78
CA LEU A 52 3.74 -8.34 -3.49
C LEU A 52 2.36 -8.15 -2.89
N LYS A 53 2.26 -8.36 -1.58
CA LYS A 53 1.02 -8.18 -0.81
C LYS A 53 1.08 -6.88 -0.02
N PHE A 54 0.03 -6.08 -0.13
CA PHE A 54 -0.09 -4.80 0.55
C PHE A 54 -1.38 -4.76 1.35
N SER A 55 -1.31 -4.26 2.59
CA SER A 55 -2.49 -3.99 3.39
C SER A 55 -3.15 -2.67 2.96
N GLN A 56 -4.45 -2.74 2.77
CA GLN A 56 -5.30 -1.67 2.31
C GLN A 56 -6.50 -1.50 3.25
N HIS A 57 -6.89 -0.24 3.50
CA HIS A 57 -8.01 0.05 4.40
C HIS A 57 -9.33 -0.13 3.64
N VAL A 58 -10.28 -0.81 4.27
CA VAL A 58 -11.62 -1.08 3.71
C VAL A 58 -12.68 -0.22 4.40
N ARG A 59 -12.53 0.00 5.71
CA ARG A 59 -13.45 0.80 6.52
C ARG A 59 -12.68 1.68 7.49
N CYS A 60 -13.13 2.93 7.61
CA CYS A 60 -12.53 3.96 8.45
C CYS A 60 -13.59 4.53 9.40
N GLU A 61 -13.19 4.89 10.61
CA GLU A 61 -14.03 5.55 11.60
C GLU A 61 -13.24 6.66 12.30
N CYS A 62 -13.95 7.68 12.79
CA CYS A 62 -13.37 8.69 13.67
C CYS A 62 -13.26 8.12 15.09
N ARG A 63 -12.04 8.03 15.61
CA ARG A 63 -11.73 7.48 16.93
C ARG A 63 -10.59 8.25 17.58
#